data_AF-A0A7Y4IJK8-F1
#
_entry.id   AF-A0A7Y4IJK8-F1
#
_cell.length_a   1.000
_cell.length_b   1.000
_cell.length_c   1.000
_cell.angle_alpha   90.00
_cell.angle_beta   90.00
_cell.angle_gamma   90.00
#
_symmetry.space_group_name_H-M   'P 1'
#
loop_
_entity.id
_entity.type
_entity.pdbx_description
1 polymer ?
#
loop_
_entity_poly.entity_id
_entity_poly.type
_entity_poly.pdbx_seq_one_letter_code
_entity_poly.pdbx_strand_id
1 'polypeptide(L)'
;MSVEVPSGALPRCALHPGALAGATCQRCGGFVCTECTTWVMGRMYCPPCAVRPEVNYLETFRLKLWGRRDASAWLVVGVTELLLFLALGALMAGRFGVALACLASAGVGLAFFLGMRWARVGLLAVPLLAMLLAAPSMGAPALVFFVPLMVAVNIFRDTRSRLFFRLEVPERELRRLWELRANNPLARHALSLGVGSLLLLVLTPLLSVLGVGFVLSLILMAMAMLALVLGAVALQRVDPEARPPIGRRWEALGAMGLALASLTFGFMLHGQRLVELLGGAMD
;
A
#
# COMPACT_ATOMS: atom_id res chain seq x y z
N MET A 1 50.39 11.60 -21.97
CA MET A 1 50.99 10.26 -22.16
C MET A 1 49.86 9.30 -22.49
N SER A 2 49.71 8.92 -23.76
CA SER A 2 48.81 7.85 -24.19
C SER A 2 49.49 6.52 -23.91
N VAL A 3 48.91 5.70 -23.03
CA VAL A 3 49.37 4.33 -22.82
C VAL A 3 48.96 3.54 -24.05
N GLU A 4 49.92 3.10 -24.86
CA GLU A 4 49.68 2.16 -25.95
C GLU A 4 49.22 0.83 -25.33
N VAL A 5 47.93 0.51 -25.47
CA VAL A 5 47.37 -0.77 -25.03
C VAL A 5 47.58 -1.77 -26.16
N PRO A 6 48.30 -2.89 -25.93
CA PRO A 6 48.53 -3.89 -26.96
C PRO A 6 47.18 -4.44 -27.48
N SER A 7 47.05 -4.55 -28.80
CA SER A 7 45.81 -4.88 -29.54
C SER A 7 45.24 -6.30 -29.29
N GLY A 8 45.80 -7.05 -28.35
CA GLY A 8 45.30 -8.37 -27.90
C GLY A 8 45.11 -8.49 -26.38
N ALA A 9 45.20 -7.39 -25.63
CA ALA A 9 45.00 -7.43 -24.19
C ALA A 9 43.54 -7.70 -23.85
N LEU A 10 43.25 -8.89 -23.29
CA LEU A 10 41.92 -9.21 -22.78
C LEU A 10 41.55 -8.26 -21.64
N PRO A 11 40.30 -7.77 -21.59
CA PRO A 11 39.85 -6.87 -20.54
C PRO A 11 40.00 -7.56 -19.18
N ARG A 12 40.50 -6.81 -18.20
CA ARG A 12 40.73 -7.30 -16.83
C ARG A 12 39.72 -6.71 -15.87
N CYS A 13 39.46 -7.42 -14.77
CA CYS A 13 38.55 -6.93 -13.76
C CYS A 13 39.12 -5.67 -13.07
N ALA A 14 38.29 -4.63 -12.93
CA ALA A 14 38.66 -3.39 -12.27
C ALA A 14 38.97 -3.56 -10.77
N LEU A 15 38.42 -4.60 -10.13
CA LEU A 15 38.67 -4.94 -8.72
C LEU A 15 39.80 -5.97 -8.56
N HIS A 16 39.96 -6.85 -9.54
CA HIS A 16 40.95 -7.93 -9.54
C HIS A 16 41.80 -7.86 -10.81
N PRO A 17 42.91 -7.09 -10.80
CA PRO A 17 43.78 -6.94 -11.98
C PRO A 17 44.38 -8.26 -12.49
N GLY A 18 44.41 -9.32 -11.66
CA GLY A 18 44.85 -10.66 -12.09
C GLY A 18 43.80 -11.43 -12.89
N ALA A 19 42.52 -11.09 -12.75
CA ALA A 19 41.41 -11.85 -13.32
C ALA A 19 40.92 -11.25 -14.66
N LEU A 20 40.54 -12.13 -15.59
CA LEU A 20 39.87 -11.74 -16.82
C LEU A 20 38.44 -11.26 -16.53
N ALA A 21 38.01 -10.24 -17.25
CA ALA A 21 36.65 -9.74 -17.16
C ALA A 21 35.67 -10.73 -17.79
N GLY A 22 34.60 -11.07 -17.05
CA GLY A 22 33.50 -11.90 -17.54
C GLY A 22 32.27 -11.07 -17.96
N ALA A 23 32.17 -9.82 -17.50
CA ALA A 23 31.07 -8.91 -17.83
C ALA A 23 31.47 -7.44 -17.69
N THR A 24 30.59 -6.56 -18.16
CA THR A 24 30.70 -5.10 -18.01
C THR A 24 29.57 -4.59 -17.13
N CYS A 25 29.88 -3.79 -16.12
CA CYS A 25 28.89 -3.16 -15.25
C CYS A 25 28.00 -2.21 -16.07
N GLN A 26 26.67 -2.44 -16.06
CA GLN A 26 25.72 -1.65 -16.86
C GLN A 26 25.55 -0.19 -16.40
N ARG A 27 26.20 0.22 -15.30
CA ARG A 27 26.11 1.57 -14.77
C ARG A 27 27.38 2.39 -14.99
N CYS A 28 28.53 1.89 -14.54
CA CYS A 28 29.79 2.63 -14.66
C CYS A 28 30.63 2.21 -15.88
N GLY A 29 30.22 1.18 -16.63
CA GLY A 29 31.00 0.65 -17.75
C GLY A 29 32.26 -0.12 -17.35
N GLY A 30 32.54 -0.28 -16.05
CA GLY A 30 33.71 -1.00 -15.56
C GLY A 30 33.63 -2.51 -15.80
N PHE A 31 34.75 -3.11 -16.19
CA PHE A 31 34.89 -4.55 -16.38
C PHE A 31 34.95 -5.31 -15.03
N VAL A 32 34.20 -6.41 -14.92
CA VAL A 32 34.11 -7.24 -13.71
C VAL A 32 34.32 -8.71 -14.04
N CYS A 33 35.08 -9.43 -13.21
CA CYS A 33 35.16 -10.90 -13.28
C CYS A 33 33.85 -11.53 -12.80
N THR A 34 33.63 -12.80 -13.13
CA THR A 34 32.44 -13.59 -12.74
C THR A 34 32.17 -13.56 -11.24
N GLU A 35 33.21 -13.65 -10.41
CA GLU A 35 33.11 -13.59 -8.93
C GLU A 35 32.67 -12.22 -8.42
N CYS A 36 33.06 -11.14 -9.10
CA CYS A 36 32.64 -9.78 -8.78
C CYS A 36 31.29 -9.40 -9.40
N THR A 37 30.67 -10.27 -10.21
CA THR A 37 29.36 -9.94 -10.80
C THR A 37 28.27 -10.01 -9.74
N THR A 38 27.48 -8.94 -9.65
CA THR A 38 26.29 -8.90 -8.80
C THR A 38 25.07 -8.67 -9.68
N TRP A 39 24.09 -9.57 -9.56
CA TRP A 39 22.84 -9.49 -10.31
C TRP A 39 21.80 -8.75 -9.46
N VAL A 40 21.35 -7.60 -9.95
CA VAL A 40 20.31 -6.80 -9.30
C VAL A 40 19.22 -6.55 -10.31
N MET A 41 17.99 -7.00 -10.02
CA MET A 41 16.82 -6.84 -10.89
C MET A 41 17.04 -7.33 -12.34
N GLY A 42 17.79 -8.41 -12.53
CA GLY A 42 18.10 -8.98 -13.85
C GLY A 42 19.18 -8.23 -14.65
N ARG A 43 19.92 -7.32 -14.01
CA ARG A 43 21.06 -6.61 -14.62
C ARG A 43 22.34 -6.85 -13.84
N MET A 44 23.47 -6.87 -14.55
CA MET A 44 24.79 -7.06 -13.96
C MET A 44 25.43 -5.74 -13.55
N TYR A 45 25.90 -5.69 -12.31
CA TYR A 45 26.60 -4.54 -11.74
C TYR A 45 27.90 -4.98 -11.05
N CYS A 46 28.83 -4.05 -10.91
CA CYS A 46 29.95 -4.20 -9.99
C CYS A 46 29.46 -3.99 -8.54
N PRO A 47 30.14 -4.56 -7.52
CA PRO A 47 29.71 -4.48 -6.13
C PRO A 47 29.48 -3.04 -5.63
N PRO A 48 30.35 -2.04 -5.94
CA PRO A 48 30.11 -0.65 -5.55
C PRO A 48 28.87 -0.02 -6.20
N CYS A 49 28.51 -0.45 -7.42
CA CYS A 49 27.30 0.04 -8.09
C CYS A 49 26.04 -0.65 -7.59
N ALA A 50 26.11 -1.93 -7.23
CA ALA A 50 24.98 -2.72 -6.79
C ALA A 50 24.40 -2.29 -5.44
N VAL A 51 25.25 -1.77 -4.53
CA VAL A 51 24.80 -1.24 -3.23
C VAL A 51 24.14 0.14 -3.32
N ARG A 52 24.17 0.79 -4.49
CA ARG A 52 23.61 2.14 -4.63
C ARG A 52 22.09 2.11 -4.58
N PRO A 53 21.45 3.08 -3.91
CA PRO A 53 20.00 3.09 -3.71
C PRO A 53 19.22 3.21 -5.02
N GLU A 54 19.75 3.91 -6.03
CA GLU A 54 19.13 4.01 -7.36
C GLU A 54 19.17 2.69 -8.16
N VAL A 55 20.11 1.79 -7.85
CA VAL A 55 20.25 0.49 -8.53
C VAL A 55 19.45 -0.57 -7.78
N ASN A 56 19.61 -0.64 -6.46
CA ASN A 56 18.90 -1.58 -5.59
C ASN A 56 17.83 -0.86 -4.74
N TYR A 57 16.92 -0.19 -5.43
CA TYR A 57 15.86 0.58 -4.78
C TYR A 57 14.88 -0.31 -4.01
N LEU A 58 14.68 -1.57 -4.42
CA LEU A 58 13.83 -2.52 -3.69
C LEU A 58 14.42 -2.90 -2.34
N GLU A 59 15.74 -3.09 -2.26
CA GLU A 59 16.41 -3.34 -0.99
C GLU A 59 16.34 -2.11 -0.07
N THR A 60 16.58 -0.93 -0.62
CA THR A 60 16.42 0.34 0.11
C THR A 60 14.97 0.49 0.62
N PHE A 61 14.00 0.15 -0.21
CA PHE A 61 12.58 0.16 0.14
C PHE A 61 12.24 -0.89 1.22
N ARG A 62 12.80 -2.11 1.13
CA ARG A 62 12.67 -3.17 2.13
C ARG A 62 13.18 -2.68 3.48
N LEU A 63 14.42 -2.16 3.52
CA LEU A 63 15.05 -1.64 4.74
C LEU A 63 14.24 -0.50 5.37
N LYS A 64 13.68 0.40 4.56
CA LYS A 64 12.81 1.49 5.04
C LYS A 64 11.55 1.00 5.77
N LEU A 65 11.03 -0.16 5.40
CA LEU A 65 9.83 -0.76 5.98
C LEU A 65 10.13 -1.86 7.00
N TRP A 66 11.40 -2.28 7.12
CA TRP A 66 11.84 -3.40 7.93
C TRP A 66 11.60 -3.14 9.42
N GLY A 67 10.78 -3.97 10.07
CA GLY A 67 10.44 -3.79 11.49
C GLY A 67 9.55 -2.57 11.79
N ARG A 68 9.17 -1.78 10.79
CA ARG A 68 8.33 -0.59 11.02
C ARG A 68 6.87 -1.01 11.11
N ARG A 69 6.15 -0.49 12.10
CA ARG A 69 4.69 -0.70 12.25
C ARG A 69 3.93 -0.13 11.05
N ASP A 70 2.86 -0.80 10.66
CA ASP A 70 2.02 -0.43 9.52
C ASP A 70 0.56 -0.21 9.93
N ALA A 71 -0.31 0.10 8.96
CA ALA A 71 -1.74 0.32 9.22
C ALA A 71 -2.41 -0.91 9.84
N SER A 72 -2.01 -2.13 9.45
CA SER A 72 -2.52 -3.38 10.01
C SER A 72 -2.18 -3.51 11.50
N ALA A 73 -0.95 -3.17 11.91
CA ALA A 73 -0.56 -3.15 13.32
C ALA A 73 -1.42 -2.17 14.14
N TRP A 74 -1.74 -1.00 13.60
CA TRP A 74 -2.62 -0.03 14.26
C TRP A 74 -4.09 -0.48 14.31
N LEU A 75 -4.57 -1.14 13.26
CA LEU A 75 -5.89 -1.77 13.27
C LEU A 75 -5.98 -2.82 14.38
N VAL A 76 -4.96 -3.67 14.53
CA VAL A 76 -4.90 -4.67 15.61
C VAL A 76 -4.92 -4.00 16.99
N VAL A 77 -4.28 -2.84 17.17
CA VAL A 77 -4.39 -2.07 18.42
C VAL A 77 -5.82 -1.63 18.69
N GLY A 78 -6.50 -1.03 17.70
CA GLY A 78 -7.90 -0.61 17.87
C GLY A 78 -8.83 -1.77 18.23
N VAL A 79 -8.64 -2.94 17.61
CA VAL A 79 -9.38 -4.16 17.96
C VAL A 79 -9.02 -4.65 19.37
N THR A 80 -7.75 -4.59 19.74
CA THR A 80 -7.27 -4.98 21.08
C THR A 80 -7.91 -4.11 22.16
N GLU A 81 -7.98 -2.80 21.93
CA GLU A 81 -8.62 -1.86 22.84
C GLU A 81 -10.12 -2.14 23.01
N LEU A 82 -10.84 -2.38 21.91
CA LEU A 82 -12.23 -2.82 21.95
C LEU A 82 -12.41 -4.12 22.76
N LEU A 83 -11.52 -5.11 22.58
CA LEU A 83 -11.56 -6.36 23.34
C LEU A 83 -11.33 -6.14 24.84
N LEU A 84 -10.48 -5.19 25.23
CA LEU A 84 -10.28 -4.83 26.63
C LEU A 84 -11.54 -4.19 27.24
N PHE A 85 -12.22 -3.30 26.52
CA PHE A 85 -13.50 -2.74 26.95
C PHE A 85 -14.58 -3.82 27.11
N LEU A 86 -14.66 -4.75 26.16
CA LEU A 86 -15.59 -5.89 26.22
C LEU A 86 -15.26 -6.83 27.40
N ALA A 87 -13.98 -7.08 27.67
CA ALA A 87 -13.55 -7.86 28.81
C ALA A 87 -13.99 -7.23 30.13
N LEU A 88 -13.79 -5.91 30.29
CA LEU A 88 -14.23 -5.17 31.46
C LEU A 88 -15.74 -5.26 31.65
N GLY A 89 -16.52 -5.02 30.59
CA GLY A 89 -17.99 -5.16 30.64
C GLY A 89 -18.45 -6.57 31.01
N ALA A 90 -17.76 -7.60 30.49
CA ALA A 90 -18.04 -9.00 30.83
C ALA A 90 -17.71 -9.32 32.30
N LEU A 91 -16.62 -8.78 32.85
CA LEU A 91 -16.29 -8.90 34.28
C LEU A 91 -17.37 -8.26 35.16
N MET A 92 -17.81 -7.04 34.80
CA MET A 92 -18.88 -6.35 35.53
C MET A 92 -20.21 -7.11 35.49
N ALA A 93 -20.47 -7.85 34.40
CA ALA A 93 -21.65 -8.70 34.25
C ALA A 93 -21.50 -10.11 34.86
N GLY A 94 -20.38 -10.41 35.53
CA GLY A 94 -20.11 -11.74 36.12
C GLY A 94 -19.83 -12.85 35.10
N ARG A 95 -19.57 -12.51 33.83
CA ARG A 95 -19.31 -13.47 32.74
C ARG A 95 -17.82 -13.76 32.58
N PHE A 96 -17.22 -14.42 33.58
CA PHE A 96 -15.78 -14.64 33.66
C PHE A 96 -15.18 -15.35 32.43
N GLY A 97 -15.86 -16.34 31.85
CA GLY A 97 -15.36 -17.06 30.67
C GLY A 97 -15.20 -16.17 29.45
N VAL A 98 -16.15 -15.27 29.21
CA VAL A 98 -16.10 -14.29 28.11
C VAL A 98 -14.99 -13.27 28.36
N ALA A 99 -14.88 -12.78 29.60
CA ALA A 99 -13.82 -11.85 29.98
C ALA A 99 -12.42 -12.46 29.74
N LEU A 100 -12.20 -13.70 30.17
CA LEU A 100 -10.93 -14.40 29.98
C LEU A 100 -10.60 -14.60 28.49
N ALA A 101 -11.59 -14.96 27.67
CA ALA A 101 -11.42 -15.11 26.22
C ALA A 101 -11.05 -13.78 25.54
N CYS A 102 -11.71 -12.67 25.92
CA CYS A 102 -11.38 -11.34 25.42
C CYS A 102 -9.97 -10.90 25.84
N LEU A 103 -9.57 -11.13 27.10
CA LEU A 103 -8.22 -10.83 27.59
C LEU A 103 -7.14 -11.66 26.88
N ALA A 104 -7.37 -12.96 26.69
CA ALA A 104 -6.45 -13.80 25.94
C ALA A 104 -6.27 -13.32 24.50
N SER A 105 -7.38 -12.95 23.84
CA SER A 105 -7.39 -12.38 22.49
C SER A 105 -6.64 -11.04 22.43
N ALA A 106 -6.85 -10.18 23.42
CA ALA A 106 -6.14 -8.91 23.56
C ALA A 106 -4.63 -9.13 23.79
N GLY A 107 -4.24 -10.15 24.55
CA GLY A 107 -2.85 -10.55 24.73
C GLY A 107 -2.16 -10.93 23.42
N VAL A 108 -2.86 -11.66 22.54
CA VAL A 108 -2.37 -11.96 21.18
C VAL A 108 -2.23 -10.67 20.35
N GLY A 109 -3.19 -9.76 20.42
CA GLY A 109 -3.13 -8.47 19.73
C GLY A 109 -1.95 -7.59 20.18
N LEU A 110 -1.71 -7.52 21.48
CA LEU A 110 -0.55 -6.84 22.05
C LEU A 110 0.77 -7.48 21.62
N ALA A 111 0.87 -8.81 21.69
CA ALA A 111 2.04 -9.55 21.23
C ALA A 111 2.31 -9.34 19.73
N PHE A 112 1.25 -9.23 18.92
CA PHE A 112 1.35 -8.89 17.50
C PHE A 112 1.93 -7.49 17.33
N PHE A 113 1.43 -6.48 18.04
CA PHE A 113 1.93 -5.10 17.97
C PHE A 113 3.39 -4.93 18.44
N LEU A 114 3.83 -5.79 19.36
CA LEU A 114 5.23 -5.88 19.82
C LEU A 114 6.14 -6.62 18.83
N GLY A 115 5.59 -7.21 17.76
CA GLY A 115 6.38 -7.89 16.73
C GLY A 115 6.79 -9.32 17.10
N MET A 116 6.10 -9.98 18.03
CA MET A 116 6.37 -11.38 18.38
C MET A 116 5.92 -12.32 17.25
N ARG A 117 6.84 -13.15 16.72
CA ARG A 117 6.58 -13.99 15.52
C ARG A 117 5.38 -14.95 15.68
N TRP A 118 5.18 -15.53 16.86
CA TRP A 118 4.09 -16.46 17.13
C TRP A 118 2.71 -15.78 17.06
N ALA A 119 2.63 -14.48 17.37
CA ALA A 119 1.37 -13.74 17.43
C ALA A 119 0.71 -13.61 16.04
N ARG A 120 1.46 -13.77 14.94
CA ARG A 120 0.87 -13.85 13.59
C ARG A 120 -0.04 -15.06 13.42
N VAL A 121 0.40 -16.21 13.95
CA VAL A 121 -0.41 -17.44 13.94
C VAL A 121 -1.53 -17.32 14.97
N GLY A 122 -1.24 -16.72 16.13
CA GLY A 122 -2.25 -16.39 17.14
C GLY A 122 -3.42 -15.57 16.57
N LEU A 123 -3.15 -14.56 15.76
CA LEU A 123 -4.17 -13.71 15.15
C LEU A 123 -5.14 -14.49 14.24
N LEU A 124 -4.68 -15.60 13.64
CA LEU A 124 -5.53 -16.52 12.87
C LEU A 124 -6.27 -17.51 13.78
N ALA A 125 -5.57 -18.06 14.76
CA ALA A 125 -6.09 -19.10 15.65
C ALA A 125 -7.21 -18.58 16.54
N VAL A 126 -7.10 -17.36 17.08
CA VAL A 126 -8.08 -16.78 18.00
C VAL A 126 -9.50 -16.71 17.41
N PRO A 127 -9.77 -16.06 16.27
CA PRO A 127 -11.13 -15.99 15.72
C PRO A 127 -11.64 -17.36 15.26
N LEU A 128 -10.76 -18.25 14.80
CA LEU A 128 -11.13 -19.62 14.43
C LEU A 128 -11.59 -20.42 15.66
N LEU A 129 -10.82 -20.39 16.75
CA LEU A 129 -11.16 -21.06 18.00
C LEU A 129 -12.42 -20.46 18.62
N ALA A 130 -12.57 -19.13 18.60
CA ALA A 130 -13.78 -18.46 19.07
C ALA A 130 -15.02 -18.93 18.30
N MET A 131 -14.92 -19.05 16.97
CA MET A 131 -16.00 -19.57 16.12
C MET A 131 -16.35 -21.01 16.49
N LEU A 132 -15.36 -21.90 16.64
CA LEU A 132 -15.57 -23.31 16.96
C LEU A 132 -16.16 -23.52 18.35
N LEU A 133 -15.70 -22.75 19.35
CA LEU A 133 -16.20 -22.83 20.72
C LEU A 133 -17.59 -22.21 20.88
N ALA A 134 -17.93 -21.19 20.10
CA ALA A 134 -19.25 -20.57 20.11
C ALA A 134 -20.30 -21.37 19.31
N ALA A 135 -19.89 -22.14 18.30
CA ALA A 135 -20.80 -22.85 17.41
C ALA A 135 -21.84 -23.75 18.12
N PRO A 136 -21.52 -24.54 19.17
CA PRO A 136 -22.51 -25.37 19.85
C PRO A 136 -23.62 -24.60 20.57
N SER A 137 -23.32 -23.38 21.04
CA SER A 137 -24.27 -22.55 21.79
C SER A 137 -25.01 -21.54 20.93
N MET A 138 -24.33 -20.98 19.93
CA MET A 138 -24.86 -19.91 19.10
C MET A 138 -25.39 -20.39 17.75
N GLY A 139 -25.00 -21.58 17.26
CA GLY A 139 -25.37 -22.05 15.93
C GLY A 139 -24.83 -21.15 14.82
N ALA A 140 -25.67 -20.85 13.81
CA ALA A 140 -25.30 -20.02 12.66
C ALA A 140 -24.77 -18.61 13.01
N PRO A 141 -25.29 -17.90 14.04
CA PRO A 141 -24.70 -16.66 14.54
C PRO A 141 -23.20 -16.71 14.87
N ALA A 142 -22.61 -17.88 15.17
CA ALA A 142 -21.16 -18.02 15.37
C ALA A 142 -20.35 -17.63 14.12
N LEU A 143 -20.95 -17.60 12.93
CA LEU A 143 -20.32 -17.13 11.70
C LEU A 143 -19.89 -15.66 11.75
N VAL A 144 -20.33 -14.87 12.74
CA VAL A 144 -19.83 -13.51 12.94
C VAL A 144 -18.29 -13.48 13.13
N PHE A 145 -17.71 -14.53 13.70
CA PHE A 145 -16.25 -14.69 13.87
C PHE A 145 -15.50 -14.92 12.55
N PHE A 146 -16.21 -15.21 11.45
CA PHE A 146 -15.62 -15.29 10.12
C PHE A 146 -15.04 -13.96 9.65
N VAL A 147 -15.67 -12.83 10.02
CA VAL A 147 -15.20 -11.48 9.63
C VAL A 147 -13.79 -11.20 10.19
N PRO A 148 -13.53 -11.27 11.50
CA PRO A 148 -12.17 -11.09 12.03
C PRO A 148 -11.19 -12.15 11.54
N LEU A 149 -11.64 -13.38 11.25
CA LEU A 149 -10.79 -14.40 10.62
C LEU A 149 -10.33 -13.97 9.22
N MET A 150 -11.23 -13.47 8.38
CA MET A 150 -10.88 -12.97 7.05
C MET A 150 -9.93 -11.76 7.11
N VAL A 151 -10.16 -10.86 8.07
CA VAL A 151 -9.22 -9.74 8.33
C VAL A 151 -7.85 -10.28 8.74
N ALA A 152 -7.80 -11.26 9.66
CA ALA A 152 -6.56 -11.88 10.10
C ALA A 152 -5.82 -12.60 8.95
N VAL A 153 -6.53 -13.32 8.08
CA VAL A 153 -5.96 -13.95 6.87
C VAL A 153 -5.36 -12.91 5.94
N ASN A 154 -6.04 -11.79 5.73
CA ASN A 154 -5.52 -10.69 4.92
C ASN A 154 -4.26 -10.09 5.55
N ILE A 155 -4.25 -9.81 6.86
CA ILE A 155 -3.07 -9.31 7.59
C ILE A 155 -1.91 -10.32 7.56
N PHE A 156 -2.21 -11.62 7.61
CA PHE A 156 -1.21 -12.67 7.60
C PHE A 156 -0.53 -12.81 6.22
N ARG A 157 -1.31 -12.70 5.15
CA ARG A 157 -0.84 -12.76 3.75
C ARG A 157 -0.20 -11.46 3.28
N ASP A 158 -0.52 -10.33 3.91
CA ASP A 158 -0.02 -9.03 3.52
C ASP A 158 1.51 -8.94 3.61
N THR A 159 2.13 -8.51 2.51
CA THR A 159 3.58 -8.36 2.39
C THR A 159 4.11 -7.31 3.37
N ARG A 160 3.35 -6.26 3.65
CA ARG A 160 3.79 -5.21 4.58
C ARG A 160 3.85 -5.72 6.02
N SER A 161 2.88 -6.52 6.44
CA SER A 161 2.89 -7.27 7.69
C SER A 161 4.11 -8.19 7.79
N ARG A 162 4.46 -8.95 6.73
CA ARG A 162 5.70 -9.77 6.72
C ARG A 162 6.97 -8.96 6.99
N LEU A 163 7.10 -7.78 6.37
CA LEU A 163 8.24 -6.86 6.59
C LEU A 163 8.29 -6.30 8.01
N PHE A 164 7.14 -6.05 8.64
CA PHE A 164 7.07 -5.66 10.05
C PHE A 164 7.63 -6.75 10.97
N PHE A 165 7.36 -8.02 10.70
CA PHE A 165 7.93 -9.16 11.45
C PHE A 165 9.35 -9.57 11.02
N ARG A 166 10.01 -8.77 10.16
CA ARG A 166 11.36 -9.03 9.64
C ARG A 166 11.47 -10.42 8.98
N LEU A 167 10.43 -10.83 8.27
CA LEU A 167 10.44 -12.06 7.48
C LEU A 167 10.95 -11.75 6.07
N GLU A 168 11.62 -12.72 5.47
CA GLU A 168 12.06 -12.64 4.08
C GLU A 168 10.85 -12.55 3.16
N VAL A 169 10.97 -11.69 2.15
CA VAL A 169 9.91 -11.43 1.17
C VAL A 169 10.52 -11.58 -0.22
N PRO A 170 9.89 -12.36 -1.12
CA PRO A 170 10.41 -12.53 -2.46
C PRO A 170 10.39 -11.20 -3.23
N GLU A 171 11.37 -11.01 -4.12
CA GLU A 171 11.53 -9.77 -4.90
C GLU A 171 10.25 -9.36 -5.64
N ARG A 172 9.51 -10.34 -6.18
CA ARG A 172 8.23 -10.10 -6.89
C ARG A 172 7.18 -9.44 -5.99
N GLU A 173 7.06 -9.89 -4.74
CA GLU A 173 6.13 -9.29 -3.77
C GLU A 173 6.59 -7.89 -3.32
N LEU A 174 7.91 -7.69 -3.13
CA LEU A 174 8.47 -6.37 -2.83
C LEU A 174 8.24 -5.37 -3.96
N ARG A 175 8.43 -5.79 -5.21
CA ARG A 175 8.15 -4.98 -6.40
C ARG A 175 6.67 -4.60 -6.46
N ARG A 176 5.77 -5.56 -6.25
CA ARG A 176 4.32 -5.29 -6.18
C ARG A 176 3.98 -4.31 -5.05
N LEU A 177 4.57 -4.45 -3.87
CA LEU A 177 4.35 -3.52 -2.76
C LEU A 177 4.90 -2.13 -3.05
N TRP A 178 6.07 -2.04 -3.69
CA TRP A 178 6.65 -0.78 -4.14
C TRP A 178 5.75 -0.10 -5.17
N GLU A 179 5.28 -0.84 -6.17
CA GLU A 179 4.31 -0.35 -7.13
C GLU A 179 3.07 0.19 -6.44
N LEU A 180 2.53 -0.52 -5.43
CA LEU A 180 1.31 -0.11 -4.71
C LEU A 180 1.48 1.11 -3.80
N ARG A 181 2.63 1.30 -3.16
CA ARG A 181 2.80 2.31 -2.08
C ARG A 181 3.78 3.44 -2.39
N ALA A 182 4.74 3.21 -3.27
CA ALA A 182 5.83 4.15 -3.54
C ALA A 182 5.83 4.65 -4.98
N ASN A 183 5.41 3.82 -5.94
CA ASN A 183 5.33 4.24 -7.33
C ASN A 183 4.14 5.20 -7.51
N ASN A 184 4.43 6.45 -7.85
CA ASN A 184 3.47 7.50 -8.17
C ASN A 184 2.19 7.51 -7.29
N PRO A 185 2.29 7.81 -5.98
CA PRO A 185 1.16 7.78 -5.07
C PRO A 185 0.06 8.78 -5.45
N LEU A 186 0.44 9.87 -6.14
CA LEU A 186 -0.51 10.89 -6.61
C LEU A 186 -1.50 10.31 -7.63
N ALA A 187 -1.04 9.46 -8.57
CA ALA A 187 -1.92 8.79 -9.54
C ALA A 187 -2.98 7.95 -8.84
N ARG A 188 -2.57 7.21 -7.80
CA ARG A 188 -3.48 6.36 -7.01
C ARG A 188 -4.48 7.18 -6.21
N HIS A 189 -4.03 8.24 -5.54
CA HIS A 189 -4.93 9.14 -4.81
C HIS A 189 -5.92 9.81 -5.76
N ALA A 190 -5.45 10.33 -6.89
CA ALA A 190 -6.31 10.89 -7.94
C ALA A 190 -7.38 9.88 -8.37
N LEU A 191 -7.00 8.62 -8.62
CA LEU A 191 -7.92 7.58 -9.04
C LEU A 191 -8.95 7.26 -7.94
N SER A 192 -8.52 7.10 -6.69
CA SER A 192 -9.43 6.87 -5.56
C SER A 192 -10.41 8.02 -5.36
N LEU A 193 -9.95 9.28 -5.51
CA LEU A 193 -10.82 10.45 -5.45
C LEU A 193 -11.81 10.49 -6.61
N GLY A 194 -11.38 10.19 -7.84
CA GLY A 194 -12.25 10.15 -9.02
C GLY A 194 -13.30 9.04 -8.96
N VAL A 195 -12.94 7.84 -8.48
CA VAL A 195 -13.90 6.75 -8.24
C VAL A 195 -14.88 7.14 -7.14
N GLY A 196 -14.38 7.69 -6.03
CA GLY A 196 -15.21 8.13 -4.90
C GLY A 196 -16.18 9.24 -5.29
N SER A 197 -15.73 10.24 -6.06
CA SER A 197 -16.57 11.34 -6.52
C SER A 197 -17.69 10.83 -7.42
N LEU A 198 -17.38 9.97 -8.39
CA LEU A 198 -18.38 9.44 -9.31
C LEU A 198 -19.40 8.56 -8.59
N LEU A 199 -18.94 7.62 -7.75
CA LEU A 199 -19.81 6.68 -7.05
C LEU A 199 -20.78 7.41 -6.12
N LEU A 200 -20.28 8.38 -5.34
CA LEU A 200 -21.13 9.14 -4.44
C LEU A 200 -22.09 10.07 -5.19
N LEU A 201 -21.68 10.59 -6.35
CA LEU A 201 -22.55 11.40 -7.20
C LEU A 201 -23.72 10.60 -7.78
N VAL A 202 -23.48 9.35 -8.16
CA VAL A 202 -24.54 8.40 -8.57
C VAL A 202 -25.52 8.11 -7.42
N LEU A 203 -25.03 8.09 -6.18
CA LEU A 203 -25.87 7.90 -4.98
C LEU A 203 -26.56 9.19 -4.51
N THR A 204 -26.24 10.35 -5.10
CA THR A 204 -26.76 11.64 -4.62
C THR A 204 -28.27 11.80 -4.76
N PRO A 205 -28.96 11.30 -5.81
CA PRO A 205 -30.42 11.31 -5.86
C PRO A 205 -31.10 10.54 -4.71
N LEU A 206 -30.44 9.52 -4.15
CA LEU A 206 -30.95 8.81 -2.98
C LEU A 206 -30.74 9.64 -1.70
N LEU A 207 -29.59 10.33 -1.60
CA LEU A 207 -29.23 11.17 -0.46
C LEU A 207 -29.96 12.53 -0.46
N SER A 208 -30.44 13.00 -1.61
CA SER A 208 -31.22 14.23 -1.71
C SER A 208 -32.58 14.12 -1.02
N VAL A 209 -33.15 12.91 -0.90
CA VAL A 209 -34.34 12.61 -0.08
C VAL A 209 -34.12 12.98 1.39
N LEU A 210 -32.87 12.94 1.87
CA LEU A 210 -32.51 13.32 3.23
C LEU A 210 -32.17 14.81 3.38
N GLY A 211 -32.36 15.63 2.34
CA GLY A 211 -32.09 17.07 2.35
C GLY A 211 -30.62 17.48 2.27
N VAL A 212 -29.68 16.53 2.21
CA VAL A 212 -28.22 16.80 2.24
C VAL A 212 -27.58 16.78 0.84
N GLY A 213 -28.35 16.42 -0.20
CA GLY A 213 -27.82 16.13 -1.53
C GLY A 213 -27.04 17.29 -2.17
N PHE A 214 -27.53 18.54 -2.06
CA PHE A 214 -26.89 19.68 -2.72
C PHE A 214 -25.50 20.01 -2.14
N VAL A 215 -25.38 20.09 -0.81
CA VAL A 215 -24.09 20.36 -0.14
C VAL A 215 -23.10 19.25 -0.43
N LEU A 216 -23.55 17.99 -0.40
CA LEU A 216 -22.70 16.85 -0.70
C LEU A 216 -22.20 16.91 -2.16
N SER A 217 -23.07 17.23 -3.13
CA SER A 217 -22.67 17.41 -4.53
C SER A 217 -21.56 18.43 -4.71
N LEU A 218 -21.60 19.57 -4.00
CA LEU A 218 -20.53 20.58 -4.07
C LEU A 218 -19.20 20.03 -3.56
N ILE A 219 -19.21 19.31 -2.43
CA ILE A 219 -18.02 18.64 -1.89
C ILE A 219 -17.48 17.64 -2.92
N LEU A 220 -18.35 16.84 -3.53
CA LEU A 220 -17.95 15.84 -4.53
C LEU A 220 -17.37 16.48 -5.79
N MET A 221 -17.91 17.60 -6.26
CA MET A 221 -17.33 18.36 -7.37
C MET A 221 -15.94 18.91 -7.02
N ALA A 222 -15.75 19.42 -5.79
CA ALA A 222 -14.43 19.85 -5.33
C ALA A 222 -13.42 18.69 -5.28
N MET A 223 -13.85 17.51 -4.80
CA MET A 223 -13.03 16.30 -4.81
C MET A 223 -12.67 15.85 -6.23
N ALA A 224 -13.61 15.97 -7.19
CA ALA A 224 -13.35 15.68 -8.60
C ALA A 224 -12.35 16.68 -9.22
N MET A 225 -12.45 17.98 -8.92
CA MET A 225 -11.44 18.97 -9.34
C MET A 225 -10.06 18.63 -8.78
N LEU A 226 -9.97 18.27 -7.49
CA LEU A 226 -8.73 17.85 -6.87
C LEU A 226 -8.17 16.58 -7.55
N ALA A 227 -9.04 15.60 -7.85
CA ALA A 227 -8.66 14.39 -8.58
C ALA A 227 -8.08 14.72 -9.97
N LEU A 228 -8.67 15.68 -10.68
CA LEU A 228 -8.18 16.13 -11.99
C LEU A 228 -6.78 16.75 -11.90
N VAL A 229 -6.57 17.68 -10.95
CA VAL A 229 -5.27 18.32 -10.72
C VAL A 229 -4.21 17.29 -10.32
N LEU A 230 -4.53 16.41 -9.36
CA LEU A 230 -3.61 15.35 -8.93
C LEU A 230 -3.30 14.38 -10.06
N GLY A 231 -4.29 14.04 -10.89
CA GLY A 231 -4.11 13.19 -12.07
C GLY A 231 -3.16 13.82 -13.10
N ALA A 232 -3.31 15.11 -13.39
CA ALA A 232 -2.44 15.84 -14.31
C ALA A 232 -1.00 15.94 -13.78
N VAL A 233 -0.82 16.30 -12.51
CA VAL A 233 0.51 16.34 -11.86
C VAL A 233 1.14 14.95 -11.82
N ALA A 234 0.35 13.91 -11.54
CA ALA A 234 0.82 12.53 -11.53
C ALA A 234 1.28 12.08 -12.93
N LEU A 235 0.59 12.50 -13.99
CA LEU A 235 0.94 12.20 -15.37
C LEU A 235 2.25 12.85 -15.80
N GLN A 236 2.49 14.11 -15.39
CA GLN A 236 3.74 14.81 -15.66
C GLN A 236 4.96 14.17 -14.99
N ARG A 237 4.75 13.45 -13.87
CA ARG A 237 5.81 12.75 -13.15
C ARG A 237 6.10 11.34 -13.68
N VAL A 238 5.34 10.86 -14.66
CA VAL A 238 5.58 9.54 -15.24
C VAL A 238 6.86 9.59 -16.07
N ASP A 239 7.84 8.81 -15.66
CA ASP A 239 9.11 8.65 -16.35
C ASP A 239 9.49 7.16 -16.32
N PRO A 240 9.34 6.43 -17.45
CA PRO A 240 9.70 5.02 -17.52
C PRO A 240 11.21 4.77 -17.51
N GLU A 241 12.03 5.78 -17.81
CA GLU A 241 13.49 5.69 -17.85
C GLU A 241 14.15 6.04 -16.51
N ALA A 242 13.41 6.70 -15.62
CA ALA A 242 13.84 6.97 -14.25
C ALA A 242 14.26 5.69 -13.52
N ARG A 243 15.19 5.84 -12.57
CA ARG A 243 15.63 4.75 -11.68
C ARG A 243 15.40 5.15 -10.22
N PRO A 244 14.35 4.61 -9.55
CA PRO A 244 13.40 3.60 -10.03
C PRO A 244 12.38 4.12 -11.07
N PRO A 245 11.80 3.24 -11.91
CA PRO A 245 10.90 3.62 -12.99
C PRO A 245 9.57 4.15 -12.45
N ILE A 246 9.22 5.41 -12.73
CA ILE A 246 8.00 6.04 -12.24
C ILE A 246 6.87 5.75 -13.26
N GLY A 247 5.93 4.90 -12.88
CA GLY A 247 4.87 4.39 -13.76
C GLY A 247 3.47 4.92 -13.43
N ARG A 248 2.45 4.11 -13.75
CA ARG A 248 1.00 4.34 -13.51
C ARG A 248 0.32 5.39 -14.41
N ARG A 249 0.81 5.55 -15.65
CA ARG A 249 0.17 6.41 -16.66
C ARG A 249 -1.34 6.17 -16.80
N TRP A 250 -1.75 4.89 -16.84
CA TRP A 250 -3.15 4.51 -17.01
C TRP A 250 -4.04 4.87 -15.81
N GLU A 251 -3.51 4.80 -14.58
CA GLU A 251 -4.26 5.22 -13.40
C GLU A 251 -4.45 6.74 -13.38
N ALA A 252 -3.43 7.50 -13.74
CA ALA A 252 -3.52 8.96 -13.84
C ALA A 252 -4.54 9.39 -14.92
N LEU A 253 -4.49 8.77 -16.10
CA LEU A 253 -5.47 9.01 -17.18
C LEU A 253 -6.89 8.61 -16.76
N GLY A 254 -7.04 7.43 -16.12
CA GLY A 254 -8.33 6.97 -15.60
C GLY A 254 -8.91 7.92 -14.55
N ALA A 255 -8.07 8.43 -13.64
CA ALA A 255 -8.46 9.43 -12.65
C ALA A 255 -8.98 10.72 -13.29
N MET A 256 -8.26 11.25 -14.29
CA MET A 256 -8.67 12.45 -15.01
C MET A 256 -10.00 12.23 -15.75
N GLY A 257 -10.16 11.07 -16.41
CA GLY A 257 -11.40 10.72 -17.09
C GLY A 257 -12.61 10.63 -16.14
N LEU A 258 -12.45 9.95 -15.00
CA LEU A 258 -13.50 9.84 -13.97
C LEU A 258 -13.83 11.19 -13.33
N ALA A 259 -12.82 12.03 -13.10
CA ALA A 259 -13.00 13.37 -12.57
C ALA A 259 -13.81 14.25 -13.54
N LEU A 260 -13.44 14.27 -14.83
CA LEU A 260 -14.18 15.00 -15.86
C LEU A 260 -15.63 14.51 -15.96
N ALA A 261 -15.85 13.19 -15.97
CA ALA A 261 -17.19 12.62 -15.97
C ALA A 261 -18.00 12.99 -14.72
N SER A 262 -17.37 13.04 -13.55
CA SER A 262 -18.02 13.47 -12.30
C SER A 262 -18.42 14.95 -12.37
N LEU A 263 -17.55 15.81 -12.91
CA LEU A 263 -17.82 17.24 -13.03
C LEU A 263 -18.94 17.54 -14.03
N THR A 264 -18.92 16.88 -15.19
CA THR A 264 -19.98 17.03 -16.19
C THR A 264 -21.32 16.55 -15.64
N PHE A 265 -21.36 15.37 -15.01
CA PHE A 265 -22.59 14.85 -14.41
C PHE A 265 -23.10 15.74 -13.27
N GLY A 266 -22.20 16.24 -12.41
CA GLY A 266 -22.57 17.13 -11.30
C GLY A 266 -23.12 18.46 -11.80
N PHE A 267 -22.52 19.02 -12.85
CA PHE A 267 -23.02 20.22 -13.51
C PHE A 267 -24.38 19.98 -14.19
N MET A 268 -24.60 18.82 -14.82
CA MET A 268 -25.92 18.50 -15.40
C MET A 268 -27.02 18.41 -14.33
N LEU A 269 -26.71 17.84 -13.16
CA LEU A 269 -27.69 17.69 -12.06
C LEU A 269 -27.99 19.00 -11.33
N HIS A 270 -27.01 19.88 -11.17
CA HIS A 270 -27.11 21.05 -10.29
C HIS A 270 -26.75 22.39 -10.94
N GLY A 271 -26.48 22.40 -12.24
CA GLY A 271 -26.00 23.58 -12.97
C GLY A 271 -26.94 24.77 -12.87
N GLN A 272 -28.26 24.55 -12.98
CA GLN A 272 -29.24 25.64 -12.84
C GLN A 272 -29.18 26.30 -11.45
N ARG A 273 -29.14 25.50 -10.37
CA ARG A 273 -29.01 26.02 -9.00
C ARG A 273 -27.69 26.73 -8.76
N LEU A 274 -26.60 26.24 -9.37
CA LEU A 274 -25.29 26.90 -9.32
C LEU A 274 -25.32 28.27 -10.02
N VAL A 275 -25.98 28.37 -11.18
CA VAL A 275 -26.15 29.62 -11.91
C VAL A 275 -27.01 30.60 -11.11
N GLU A 276 -28.09 30.17 -10.48
CA GLU A 276 -28.91 31.02 -9.61
C GLU A 276 -28.11 31.57 -8.43
N LEU A 277 -27.31 30.72 -7.75
CA LEU A 277 -26.46 31.12 -6.62
C LEU A 277 -25.36 32.11 -7.01
N LEU A 278 -24.76 31.95 -8.19
CA LEU A 278 -23.69 32.82 -8.67
C LEU A 278 -24.22 34.10 -9.34
N GLY A 279 -25.36 34.01 -10.03
CA GLY A 279 -26.00 35.12 -10.74
C GLY A 279 -26.67 36.12 -9.81
N GLY A 280 -27.28 35.67 -8.71
CA GLY A 280 -27.84 36.55 -7.69
C GLY A 280 -26.80 37.34 -6.87
N ALA A 281 -25.50 37.15 -7.10
CA ALA A 281 -24.42 37.90 -6.47
C ALA A 281 -23.90 39.07 -7.32
N MET A 282 -24.48 39.29 -8.51
CA MET A 282 -24.04 40.31 -9.47
C MET A 282 -24.97 41.52 -9.58
N ASP A 283 -26.07 41.54 -8.83
CA ASP A 283 -26.97 42.70 -8.64
C ASP A 283 -26.76 43.32 -7.24
#